data_AF-A0AAP6VPX6-F1
#
_entry.id   AF-A0AAP6VPX6-F1
#
_cell.length_a   1.000
_cell.length_b   1.000
_cell.length_c   1.000
_cell.angle_alpha   90.00
_cell.angle_beta   90.00
_cell.angle_gamma   90.00
#
_symmetry.space_group_name_H-M   'P 1'
#
loop_
_entity.id
_entity.type
_entity.pdbx_description
1 polymer ?
#
loop_
_entity_poly.entity_id
_entity_poly.type
_entity_poly.pdbx_seq_one_letter_code
_entity_poly.pdbx_strand_id
1 'polypeptide(L)'
;MLTSCGSDDDGNGIPALPTPEYESSSAKYEMSAGSPYRSIEFTSSGNYVIIANSASDYSYAPAAAVAEKQTAASKTVASGMFRKKEADRVSRAYFNGIYYGTYTKTGDNQYNLQGFGTITVNTGGDNAYSLTVTTSSGSQTLAATKAVADKDSDRTNALCRTWNFDKINLKVWINGSKKYDRTVPANKINDLLEEWGDDGWEEDEIPRQVIFTKSGTYMVLYGLNDYSNNSLDISSWRWENESKGIIRYSWDIGDFDDDDSGLITTSFSGKNMTIWEEYSEEEDGDNYREKITWYFSEAK
;
A
#
# COMPACT_ATOMS: atom_id res chain seq x y z
N MET A 1 19.70 -19.75 -49.53
CA MET A 1 19.91 -20.72 -48.44
C MET A 1 20.63 -20.02 -47.32
N LEU A 2 19.98 -19.88 -46.16
CA LEU A 2 20.55 -20.11 -44.83
C LEU A 2 19.38 -20.09 -43.82
N THR A 3 19.22 -21.27 -43.23
CA THR A 3 18.38 -21.77 -42.14
C THR A 3 18.64 -20.98 -40.84
N SER A 4 17.62 -20.44 -40.16
CA SER A 4 16.93 -20.95 -38.94
C SER A 4 17.58 -20.59 -37.58
N CYS A 5 16.68 -20.58 -36.58
CA CYS A 5 16.85 -20.53 -35.12
C CYS A 5 16.96 -19.10 -34.57
N GLY A 6 16.01 -18.58 -33.78
CA GLY A 6 15.26 -19.26 -32.72
C GLY A 6 15.96 -18.91 -31.40
N SER A 7 15.34 -18.00 -30.66
CA SER A 7 15.59 -17.84 -29.23
C SER A 7 14.35 -17.17 -28.66
N ASP A 8 13.51 -18.02 -28.07
CA ASP A 8 12.54 -17.65 -27.05
C ASP A 8 13.26 -16.77 -26.02
N ASP A 9 12.95 -15.48 -26.03
CA ASP A 9 13.23 -14.62 -24.89
C ASP A 9 11.94 -14.59 -24.08
N ASP A 10 11.76 -15.59 -23.22
CA ASP A 10 10.92 -15.48 -22.03
C ASP A 10 11.57 -14.47 -21.08
N GLY A 11 11.70 -13.23 -21.56
CA GLY A 11 12.24 -12.12 -20.84
C GLY A 11 11.18 -11.66 -19.86
N ASN A 12 11.35 -12.02 -18.58
CA ASN A 12 10.69 -11.34 -17.48
C ASN A 12 10.96 -9.83 -17.64
N GLY A 13 10.04 -9.11 -18.27
CA GLY A 13 10.17 -7.72 -18.72
C GLY A 13 10.18 -6.70 -17.58
N ILE A 14 10.90 -6.99 -16.50
CA ILE A 14 11.08 -6.12 -15.36
C ILE A 14 12.18 -5.10 -15.73
N PRO A 15 11.88 -3.79 -15.70
CA PRO A 15 12.88 -2.78 -16.01
C PRO A 15 13.99 -2.79 -14.96
N ALA A 16 15.24 -2.62 -15.41
CA ALA A 16 16.36 -2.38 -14.52
C ALA A 16 16.20 -0.98 -13.89
N LEU A 17 15.59 -0.93 -12.71
CA LEU A 17 15.45 0.28 -11.91
C LEU A 17 16.69 0.48 -11.03
N PRO A 18 17.14 1.73 -10.80
CA PRO A 18 18.26 1.98 -9.91
C PRO A 18 17.93 1.51 -8.49
N THR A 19 18.95 1.03 -7.78
CA THR A 19 18.85 0.73 -6.36
C THR A 19 18.48 2.01 -5.59
N PRO A 20 17.43 2.00 -4.76
CA PRO A 20 17.06 3.14 -3.94
C PRO A 20 18.19 3.56 -2.98
N GLU A 21 18.25 4.85 -2.65
CA GLU A 21 19.29 5.41 -1.77
C GLU A 21 19.41 4.69 -0.43
N TYR A 22 18.26 4.35 0.17
CA TYR A 22 18.19 3.76 1.49
C TYR A 22 17.96 2.25 1.48
N GLU A 23 18.24 1.57 0.37
CA GLU A 23 18.04 0.11 0.24
C GLU A 23 18.70 -0.67 1.38
N SER A 24 19.96 -0.34 1.73
CA SER A 24 20.70 -0.98 2.82
C SER A 24 20.16 -0.69 4.23
N SER A 25 19.35 0.36 4.38
CA SER A 25 18.73 0.77 5.65
C SER A 25 17.29 0.30 5.77
N SER A 26 16.68 -0.18 4.67
CA SER A 26 15.32 -0.68 4.63
C SER A 26 15.16 -1.90 5.56
N ALA A 27 14.27 -1.78 6.54
CA ALA A 27 14.01 -2.81 7.53
C ALA A 27 12.74 -2.50 8.32
N LYS A 28 12.00 -3.54 8.69
CA LYS A 28 10.94 -3.48 9.69
C LYS A 28 11.42 -4.12 10.98
N TYR A 29 11.15 -3.44 12.09
CA TYR A 29 11.42 -3.90 13.44
C TYR A 29 10.09 -4.09 14.15
N GLU A 30 9.80 -5.32 14.55
CA GLU A 30 8.66 -5.67 15.38
C GLU A 30 9.05 -5.49 16.84
N MET A 31 8.28 -4.71 17.58
CA MET A 31 8.61 -4.36 18.96
C MET A 31 8.15 -5.45 19.92
N SER A 32 8.90 -5.63 21.00
CA SER A 32 8.51 -6.52 22.09
C SER A 32 7.29 -6.00 22.86
N ALA A 33 6.58 -6.92 23.52
CA ALA A 33 5.45 -6.58 24.38
C ALA A 33 5.81 -5.50 25.42
N GLY A 34 4.88 -4.58 25.67
CA GLY A 34 5.08 -3.44 26.57
C GLY A 34 5.70 -2.20 25.93
N SER A 35 6.15 -2.28 24.67
CA SER A 35 6.54 -1.11 23.88
C SER A 35 5.33 -0.21 23.58
N PRO A 36 5.49 1.13 23.51
CA PRO A 36 4.44 2.04 23.03
C PRO A 36 4.20 1.95 21.52
N TYR A 37 5.03 1.19 20.79
CA TYR A 37 4.90 0.93 19.36
C TYR A 37 4.80 -0.57 19.11
N ARG A 38 4.00 -0.96 18.12
CA ARG A 38 3.94 -2.32 17.57
C ARG A 38 5.10 -2.56 16.60
N SER A 39 5.34 -1.63 15.68
CA SER A 39 6.40 -1.76 14.68
C SER A 39 6.99 -0.42 14.29
N ILE A 40 8.27 -0.44 13.89
CA ILE A 40 8.98 0.69 13.28
C ILE A 40 9.60 0.19 11.99
N GLU A 41 9.29 0.84 10.87
CA GLU A 41 9.72 0.43 9.54
C GLU A 41 10.38 1.58 8.79
N PHE A 42 11.55 1.29 8.22
CA PHE A 42 12.26 2.16 7.28
C PHE A 42 12.13 1.58 5.88
N THR A 43 11.72 2.42 4.94
CA THR A 43 11.59 2.05 3.53
C THR A 43 12.86 2.39 2.75
N SER A 44 13.08 1.70 1.63
CA SER A 44 14.20 1.92 0.72
C SER A 44 14.15 3.29 0.02
N SER A 45 12.95 3.87 -0.14
CA SER A 45 12.72 5.20 -0.70
C SER A 45 12.83 6.36 0.32
N GLY A 46 13.30 6.10 1.55
CA GLY A 46 13.56 7.17 2.53
C GLY A 46 12.34 7.62 3.35
N ASN A 47 11.27 6.82 3.38
CA ASN A 47 10.12 7.03 4.26
C ASN A 47 10.16 6.12 5.48
N TYR A 48 9.60 6.56 6.60
CA TYR A 48 9.39 5.73 7.78
C TYR A 48 7.90 5.53 8.03
N VAL A 49 7.57 4.40 8.66
CA VAL A 49 6.23 4.04 9.10
C VAL A 49 6.34 3.48 10.52
N ILE A 50 5.61 4.05 11.48
CA ILE A 50 5.56 3.57 12.86
C ILE A 50 4.11 3.31 13.22
N ILE A 51 3.85 2.12 13.76
CA ILE A 51 2.52 1.75 14.23
C ILE A 51 2.58 1.74 15.76
N ALA A 52 1.80 2.60 16.42
CA ALA A 52 1.67 2.70 17.86
C ALA A 52 0.94 1.48 18.45
N ASN A 53 1.19 1.20 19.72
CA ASN A 53 0.53 0.15 20.49
C ASN A 53 -0.76 0.67 21.17
N SER A 54 -1.12 1.95 20.99
CA SER A 54 -2.28 2.57 21.67
C SER A 54 -3.13 3.45 20.75
N ALA A 55 -4.31 2.95 20.42
CA ALA A 55 -5.60 3.60 20.65
C ALA A 55 -6.67 2.52 20.45
N SER A 56 -7.11 1.84 21.51
CA SER A 56 -8.09 0.72 21.46
C SER A 56 -7.79 -0.35 20.39
N ASP A 57 -7.16 -1.44 20.80
CA ASP A 57 -7.37 -2.77 20.23
C ASP A 57 -7.54 -2.86 18.70
N TYR A 58 -6.49 -3.24 17.97
CA TYR A 58 -6.68 -4.06 16.76
C TYR A 58 -7.14 -5.48 17.17
N SER A 59 -8.18 -5.55 18.00
CA SER A 59 -9.05 -6.70 18.13
C SER A 59 -10.45 -6.21 17.84
N TYR A 60 -11.05 -6.78 16.80
CA TYR A 60 -12.50 -6.91 16.66
C TYR A 60 -13.20 -6.81 18.03
N ALA A 61 -13.92 -5.72 18.26
CA ALA A 61 -14.95 -5.65 19.28
C ALA A 61 -16.30 -5.63 18.55
N PRO A 62 -17.20 -6.62 18.79
CA PRO A 62 -18.45 -6.70 18.06
C PRO A 62 -19.45 -5.63 18.51
N ALA A 63 -20.07 -5.01 17.51
CA ALA A 63 -21.41 -4.39 17.44
C ALA A 63 -21.92 -3.55 18.64
N ALA A 64 -22.12 -2.25 18.36
CA ALA A 64 -23.42 -1.61 18.53
C ALA A 64 -23.52 -0.33 17.67
N ALA A 65 -23.59 -0.47 16.35
CA ALA A 65 -24.20 0.56 15.51
C ALA A 65 -25.65 0.17 15.29
N VAL A 66 -26.56 1.07 15.65
CA VAL A 66 -27.98 0.95 15.34
C VAL A 66 -28.07 0.81 13.82
N ALA A 67 -28.58 -0.33 13.37
CA ALA A 67 -28.75 -0.61 11.95
C ALA A 67 -29.76 0.39 11.37
N GLU A 68 -29.26 1.46 10.76
CA GLU A 68 -30.01 2.12 9.70
C GLU A 68 -29.84 1.24 8.46
N LYS A 69 -30.90 0.50 8.14
CA LYS A 69 -30.99 -0.25 6.90
C LYS A 69 -30.85 0.74 5.74
N GLN A 70 -29.65 0.87 5.19
CA GLN A 70 -29.52 1.32 3.81
C GLN A 70 -30.13 0.22 2.94
N THR A 71 -31.32 0.53 2.45
CA THR A 71 -32.07 -0.25 1.48
C THR A 71 -31.41 -0.12 0.10
N ALA A 72 -31.17 -1.28 -0.51
CA ALA A 72 -30.90 -1.53 -1.93
C ALA A 72 -29.51 -1.15 -2.48
N ALA A 73 -28.79 -2.19 -2.90
CA ALA A 73 -27.69 -2.20 -3.87
C ALA A 73 -26.56 -1.17 -3.66
N SER A 74 -25.65 -1.47 -2.73
CA SER A 74 -24.34 -0.82 -2.68
C SER A 74 -23.50 -1.37 -3.84
N LYS A 75 -23.54 -0.71 -5.00
CA LYS A 75 -22.82 -1.07 -6.25
C LYS A 75 -21.31 -0.77 -6.17
N THR A 76 -20.71 -0.91 -5.00
CA THR A 76 -19.49 -0.17 -4.68
C THR A 76 -18.26 -0.90 -5.16
N VAL A 77 -17.59 -0.27 -6.13
CA VAL A 77 -16.25 -0.64 -6.58
C VAL A 77 -15.14 -0.22 -5.57
N ALA A 78 -15.49 -0.11 -4.29
CA ALA A 78 -14.58 0.17 -3.19
C ALA A 78 -14.13 -1.11 -2.45
N SER A 79 -14.03 -2.24 -3.15
CA SER A 79 -13.59 -3.53 -2.57
C SER A 79 -12.25 -4.00 -3.17
N GLY A 80 -11.21 -3.17 -3.10
CA GLY A 80 -9.91 -3.44 -3.73
C GLY A 80 -8.70 -3.08 -2.88
N MET A 81 -7.51 -3.29 -3.44
CA MET A 81 -6.23 -2.99 -2.78
C MET A 81 -6.09 -1.54 -2.28
N PHE A 82 -6.83 -0.58 -2.85
CA PHE A 82 -6.79 0.84 -2.48
C PHE A 82 -8.09 1.35 -1.86
N ARG A 83 -8.91 0.45 -1.30
CA ARG A 83 -10.06 0.81 -0.47
C ARG A 83 -9.62 1.63 0.75
N LYS A 84 -10.24 2.78 0.97
CA LYS A 84 -10.13 3.49 2.24
C LYS A 84 -11.02 2.79 3.28
N LYS A 85 -10.47 2.40 4.43
CA LYS A 85 -11.29 1.99 5.58
C LYS A 85 -11.72 3.28 6.28
N GLU A 86 -13.02 3.48 6.52
CA GLU A 86 -13.51 4.70 7.18
C GLU A 86 -12.73 4.95 8.48
N ALA A 87 -11.98 6.06 8.53
CA ALA A 87 -11.28 6.49 9.72
C ALA A 87 -11.16 8.02 9.76
N ASP A 88 -11.47 8.57 10.94
CA ASP A 88 -11.56 9.99 11.22
C ASP A 88 -10.25 10.75 11.00
N ARG A 89 -10.40 11.99 10.52
CA ARG A 89 -9.35 12.90 10.05
C ARG A 89 -8.36 13.30 11.16
N VAL A 90 -7.06 13.02 11.00
CA VAL A 90 -6.00 13.64 11.83
C VAL A 90 -4.69 13.85 11.06
N SER A 91 -3.88 14.80 11.53
CA SER A 91 -2.72 15.43 10.89
C SER A 91 -1.69 14.50 10.19
N ARG A 92 -0.99 15.04 9.18
CA ARG A 92 -0.04 14.37 8.27
C ARG A 92 1.00 13.40 8.87
N ALA A 93 1.37 13.56 10.13
CA ALA A 93 2.40 12.75 10.79
C ALA A 93 1.84 11.76 11.82
N TYR A 94 0.53 11.79 12.07
CA TYR A 94 -0.14 10.90 13.02
C TYR A 94 -1.59 10.67 12.61
N PHE A 95 -1.92 9.48 12.12
CA PHE A 95 -3.26 9.07 11.73
C PHE A 95 -3.60 7.76 12.42
N ASN A 96 -4.61 7.74 13.29
CA ASN A 96 -5.11 6.54 13.97
C ASN A 96 -4.00 5.61 14.54
N GLY A 97 -3.02 6.17 15.25
CA GLY A 97 -1.89 5.40 15.80
C GLY A 97 -0.73 5.17 14.83
N ILE A 98 -0.77 5.69 13.61
CA ILE A 98 0.28 5.54 12.60
C ILE A 98 1.06 6.84 12.48
N TYR A 99 2.38 6.79 12.69
CA TYR A 99 3.28 7.88 12.31
C TYR A 99 3.95 7.59 10.97
N TYR A 100 3.98 8.60 10.11
CA TYR A 100 4.58 8.52 8.78
C TYR A 100 5.34 9.81 8.44
N GLY A 101 6.43 9.67 7.70
CA GLY A 101 7.16 10.79 7.13
C GLY A 101 8.43 10.35 6.43
N THR A 102 9.30 11.31 6.14
CA THR A 102 10.63 11.03 5.58
C THR A 102 11.66 10.87 6.69
N TYR A 103 12.72 10.11 6.42
CA TYR A 103 13.88 10.03 7.31
C TYR A 103 15.17 10.33 6.57
N THR A 104 16.16 10.79 7.31
CA THR A 104 17.54 10.91 6.82
C THR A 104 18.47 10.09 7.70
N LYS A 105 19.51 9.52 7.08
CA LYS A 105 20.55 8.79 7.79
C LYS A 105 21.60 9.78 8.32
N THR A 106 21.82 9.78 9.63
CA THR A 106 22.77 10.69 10.31
C THR A 106 24.04 9.97 10.80
N GLY A 107 24.06 8.64 10.71
CA GLY A 107 25.18 7.76 11.04
C GLY A 107 24.83 6.32 10.65
N ASP A 108 25.75 5.35 10.83
CA ASP A 108 25.58 3.98 10.29
C ASP A 108 24.25 3.32 10.66
N ASN A 109 23.79 3.52 11.89
CA ASN A 109 22.52 3.01 12.42
C ASN A 109 21.68 4.11 13.08
N GLN A 110 21.87 5.37 12.67
CA GLN A 110 21.21 6.54 13.27
C GLN A 110 20.37 7.26 12.22
N TYR A 111 19.14 7.56 12.58
CA TYR A 111 18.13 8.11 11.67
C TYR A 111 17.41 9.27 12.34
N ASN A 112 17.22 10.35 11.57
CA ASN A 112 16.34 11.45 11.94
C ASN A 112 15.02 11.32 11.18
N LEU A 113 13.91 11.14 11.91
CA LEU A 113 12.57 10.96 11.37
C LEU A 113 11.82 12.29 11.46
N GLN A 114 11.53 12.88 10.30
CA GLN A 114 10.87 14.18 10.20
C GLN A 114 9.54 14.16 10.96
N GLY A 115 9.38 15.06 11.94
CA GLY A 115 8.14 15.20 12.71
C GLY A 115 7.96 14.19 13.85
N PHE A 116 8.89 13.25 14.05
CA PHE A 116 8.80 12.23 15.09
C PHE A 116 9.96 12.31 16.11
N GLY A 117 11.21 12.35 15.64
CA GLY A 117 12.38 12.31 16.50
C GLY A 117 13.55 11.56 15.88
N THR A 118 14.44 11.00 16.69
CA THR A 118 15.58 10.20 16.21
C THR A 118 15.49 8.75 16.66
N ILE A 119 16.04 7.86 15.85
CA ILE A 119 16.14 6.43 16.14
C ILE A 119 17.58 5.97 15.96
N THR A 120 18.11 5.27 16.95
CA THR A 120 19.35 4.49 16.82
C THR A 120 19.01 3.00 16.88
N VAL A 121 19.42 2.25 15.85
CA VAL A 121 19.27 0.79 15.81
C VAL A 121 20.51 0.15 16.44
N ASN A 122 20.31 -0.61 17.51
CA ASN A 122 21.35 -1.36 18.19
C ASN A 122 21.17 -2.85 17.89
N THR A 123 22.29 -3.53 17.61
CA THR A 123 22.32 -4.97 17.35
C THR A 123 22.73 -5.74 18.61
N GLY A 124 21.85 -6.60 19.10
CA GLY A 124 22.24 -7.78 19.89
C GLY A 124 22.55 -8.94 18.94
N GLY A 125 23.29 -9.95 19.39
CA GLY A 125 23.44 -11.19 18.61
C GLY A 125 22.08 -11.86 18.33
N ASP A 126 22.05 -12.83 17.41
CA ASP A 126 20.90 -13.70 17.12
C ASP A 126 19.57 -12.97 16.81
N ASN A 127 19.58 -12.02 15.86
CA ASN A 127 18.40 -11.25 15.43
C ASN A 127 17.67 -10.45 16.53
N ALA A 128 18.28 -10.31 17.72
CA ALA A 128 17.80 -9.44 18.76
C ALA A 128 18.23 -8.00 18.46
N TYR A 129 17.28 -7.09 18.33
CA TYR A 129 17.54 -5.68 18.12
C TYR A 129 17.02 -4.87 19.30
N SER A 130 17.58 -3.68 19.48
CA SER A 130 16.90 -2.66 20.29
C SER A 130 16.97 -1.32 19.60
N LEU A 131 15.89 -0.55 19.71
CA LEU A 131 15.80 0.77 19.11
C LEU A 131 15.80 1.81 20.23
N THR A 132 16.81 2.67 20.22
CA THR A 132 16.79 3.87 21.08
C THR A 132 16.01 4.96 20.35
N VAL A 133 14.80 5.22 20.83
CA VAL A 133 13.87 6.21 20.28
C VAL A 133 13.93 7.46 21.14
N THR A 134 14.26 8.60 20.52
CA THR A 134 14.31 9.90 21.19
C THR A 134 13.31 10.85 20.54
N THR A 135 12.31 11.25 21.30
CA THR A 135 11.27 12.21 20.89
C THR A 135 11.31 13.44 21.81
N SER A 136 10.37 14.37 21.63
CA SER A 136 10.19 15.51 22.53
C SER A 136 9.81 15.11 23.97
N SER A 137 9.27 13.90 24.17
CA SER A 137 8.91 13.39 25.51
C SER A 137 10.06 12.71 26.25
N GLY A 138 11.18 12.44 25.58
CA GLY A 138 12.37 11.83 26.17
C GLY A 138 12.99 10.74 25.30
N SER A 139 13.95 10.02 25.87
CA SER A 139 14.65 8.91 25.21
C SER A 139 14.35 7.59 25.92
N GLN A 140 14.08 6.55 25.13
CA GLN A 140 13.81 5.19 25.62
C GLN A 140 14.45 4.16 24.69
N THR A 141 14.87 3.01 25.24
CA THR A 141 15.38 1.89 24.44
C THR A 141 14.38 0.75 24.48
N LEU A 142 13.94 0.32 23.30
CA LEU A 142 12.87 -0.64 23.11
C LEU A 142 13.44 -1.92 22.51
N ALA A 143 13.15 -3.08 23.10
CA ALA A 143 13.54 -4.37 22.55
C ALA A 143 12.70 -4.70 21.31
N ALA A 144 13.33 -5.30 20.30
CA ALA A 144 12.72 -5.57 19.01
C ALA A 144 13.32 -6.80 18.33
N THR A 145 12.62 -7.32 17.34
CA THR A 145 13.12 -8.30 16.38
C THR A 145 13.02 -7.72 14.98
N LYS A 146 14.02 -7.97 14.13
CA LYS A 146 13.94 -7.57 12.72
C LYS A 146 13.01 -8.54 11.98
N ALA A 147 11.99 -8.00 11.32
CA ALA A 147 11.11 -8.80 10.48
C ALA A 147 11.89 -9.38 9.29
N VAL A 148 11.50 -10.57 8.84
CA VAL A 148 12.10 -11.18 7.66
C VAL A 148 11.73 -10.32 6.45
N ALA A 149 12.75 -9.84 5.72
CA ALA A 149 12.53 -9.31 4.39
C ALA A 149 12.42 -10.52 3.46
N ASP A 150 11.19 -10.90 3.13
CA ASP A 150 10.95 -12.20 2.49
C ASP A 150 11.51 -12.31 1.07
N LYS A 151 11.83 -11.19 0.42
CA LYS A 151 11.92 -11.15 -1.04
C LYS A 151 13.00 -10.16 -1.49
N ASP A 152 14.09 -10.67 -2.06
CA ASP A 152 15.05 -9.88 -2.84
C ASP A 152 15.13 -10.43 -4.26
N SER A 153 14.25 -9.89 -5.09
CA SER A 153 14.07 -10.28 -6.49
C SER A 153 13.84 -9.04 -7.33
N ASP A 154 14.10 -9.11 -8.64
CA ASP A 154 13.92 -7.96 -9.53
C ASP A 154 12.50 -7.38 -9.45
N ARG A 155 11.48 -8.25 -9.39
CA ARG A 155 10.08 -7.79 -9.30
C ARG A 155 9.75 -7.18 -7.95
N THR A 156 10.30 -7.71 -6.86
CA THR A 156 10.15 -7.10 -5.53
C THR A 156 10.88 -5.76 -5.45
N ASN A 157 12.07 -5.67 -6.05
CA ASN A 157 12.87 -4.45 -6.13
C ASN A 157 12.24 -3.39 -7.03
N ALA A 158 11.46 -3.81 -8.02
CA ALA A 158 10.59 -2.92 -8.77
C ALA A 158 9.44 -2.44 -7.88
N LEU A 159 8.66 -3.35 -7.27
CA LEU A 159 7.49 -3.02 -6.46
C LEU A 159 7.80 -2.13 -5.24
N CYS A 160 8.81 -2.48 -4.45
CA CYS A 160 9.08 -1.93 -3.11
C CYS A 160 9.71 -0.53 -3.17
N ARG A 161 8.88 0.44 -3.55
CA ARG A 161 9.20 1.85 -3.76
C ARG A 161 8.01 2.71 -3.37
N THR A 162 8.20 4.02 -3.46
CA THR A 162 7.12 5.00 -3.41
C THR A 162 6.64 5.34 -4.82
N TRP A 163 5.33 5.31 -5.01
CA TRP A 163 4.67 5.46 -6.31
C TRP A 163 3.58 6.54 -6.24
N ASN A 164 3.66 7.54 -7.10
CA ASN A 164 2.66 8.60 -7.25
C ASN A 164 1.58 8.17 -8.23
N PHE A 165 0.32 8.43 -7.90
CA PHE A 165 -0.80 8.13 -8.78
C PHE A 165 -0.82 9.08 -10.00
N ASP A 166 -0.89 8.50 -11.20
CA ASP A 166 -0.88 9.26 -12.46
C ASP A 166 -2.26 9.32 -13.13
N LYS A 167 -2.94 8.16 -13.23
CA LYS A 167 -4.19 8.00 -13.95
C LYS A 167 -4.87 6.66 -13.62
N ILE A 168 -6.16 6.57 -13.92
CA ILE A 168 -6.97 5.36 -13.78
C ILE A 168 -7.63 4.99 -15.12
N ASN A 169 -7.81 3.70 -15.38
CA ASN A 169 -8.68 3.20 -16.44
C ASN A 169 -9.77 2.31 -15.83
N LEU A 170 -11.02 2.65 -16.10
CA LEU A 170 -12.19 1.87 -15.73
C LEU A 170 -12.80 1.25 -16.99
N LYS A 171 -13.06 -0.06 -16.94
CA LYS A 171 -13.77 -0.80 -17.98
C LYS A 171 -14.90 -1.60 -17.38
N VAL A 172 -16.09 -1.48 -17.96
CA VAL A 172 -17.30 -2.17 -17.51
C VAL A 172 -17.93 -2.94 -18.66
N TRP A 173 -18.30 -4.19 -18.40
CA TRP A 173 -19.05 -5.06 -19.28
C TRP A 173 -20.36 -5.46 -18.60
N ILE A 174 -21.45 -5.49 -19.38
CA ILE A 174 -22.75 -6.01 -18.95
C ILE A 174 -23.15 -7.09 -19.95
N ASN A 175 -23.43 -8.30 -19.46
CA ASN A 175 -23.74 -9.48 -20.27
C ASN A 175 -22.70 -9.71 -21.38
N GLY A 176 -21.42 -9.60 -21.02
CA GLY A 176 -20.28 -9.74 -21.93
C GLY A 176 -20.04 -8.59 -22.90
N SER A 177 -20.95 -7.61 -23.00
CA SER A 177 -20.79 -6.45 -23.88
C SER A 177 -20.10 -5.30 -23.15
N LYS A 178 -18.98 -4.78 -23.68
CA LYS A 178 -18.28 -3.63 -23.10
C LYS A 178 -19.16 -2.38 -23.21
N LYS A 179 -19.56 -1.81 -22.09
CA LYS A 179 -20.37 -0.60 -22.00
C LYS A 179 -19.53 0.63 -21.71
N TYR A 180 -18.39 0.46 -21.04
CA TYR A 180 -17.52 1.55 -20.64
C TYR A 180 -16.05 1.19 -20.81
N ASP A 181 -15.25 2.18 -21.21
CA ASP A 181 -13.79 2.11 -21.29
C ASP A 181 -13.24 3.54 -21.30
N ARG A 182 -12.85 4.05 -20.15
CA ARG A 182 -12.31 5.41 -20.03
C ARG A 182 -11.03 5.41 -19.24
N THR A 183 -10.07 6.19 -19.70
CA THR A 183 -8.84 6.50 -18.97
C THR A 183 -8.87 7.96 -18.57
N VAL A 184 -8.67 8.24 -17.29
CA VAL A 184 -8.75 9.59 -16.72
C VAL A 184 -7.47 9.88 -15.94
N PRO A 185 -6.76 10.99 -16.22
CA PRO A 185 -5.60 11.40 -15.43
C PRO A 185 -6.01 11.85 -14.04
N ALA A 186 -5.07 11.79 -13.09
CA ALA A 186 -5.25 12.15 -11.69
C ALA A 186 -5.97 13.49 -11.49
N ASN A 187 -5.54 14.54 -12.22
CA ASN A 187 -6.13 15.88 -12.14
C ASN A 187 -7.54 16.02 -12.74
N LYS A 188 -8.10 14.94 -13.29
CA LYS A 188 -9.42 14.87 -13.88
C LYS A 188 -10.29 13.79 -13.26
N ILE A 189 -9.89 13.24 -12.11
CA ILE A 189 -10.62 12.13 -11.49
C ILE A 189 -12.09 12.46 -11.24
N ASN A 190 -12.42 13.73 -10.94
CA ASN A 190 -13.80 14.18 -10.75
C ASN A 190 -14.65 14.02 -12.02
N ASP A 191 -14.05 14.06 -13.22
CA ASP A 191 -14.78 13.76 -14.47
C ASP A 191 -15.23 12.28 -14.51
N LEU A 192 -14.50 11.37 -13.85
CA LEU A 192 -14.90 9.96 -13.69
C LEU A 192 -15.96 9.82 -12.59
N LEU A 193 -15.77 10.52 -11.46
CA LEU A 193 -16.69 10.50 -10.32
C LEU A 193 -18.04 11.16 -10.63
N GLU A 194 -18.12 12.15 -11.51
CA GLU A 194 -19.41 12.72 -11.92
C GLU A 194 -20.18 11.78 -12.86
N GLU A 195 -19.48 10.95 -13.63
CA GLU A 195 -20.08 10.01 -14.57
C GLU A 195 -20.52 8.69 -13.93
N TRP A 196 -19.86 8.30 -12.84
CA TRP A 196 -20.10 7.05 -12.13
C TRP A 196 -20.47 7.24 -10.65
N GLY A 197 -19.88 8.22 -9.98
CA GLY A 197 -19.90 8.41 -8.52
C GLY A 197 -21.20 8.90 -7.89
N ASP A 198 -22.36 8.59 -8.48
CA ASP A 198 -23.61 8.47 -7.72
C ASP A 198 -23.60 7.17 -6.87
N ASP A 199 -22.57 6.31 -7.01
CA ASP A 199 -22.46 4.95 -6.45
C ASP A 199 -21.27 4.69 -5.49
N GLY A 200 -20.64 5.73 -4.94
CA GLY A 200 -19.79 5.60 -3.74
C GLY A 200 -18.27 5.64 -3.95
N TRP A 201 -17.79 6.50 -4.85
CA TRP A 201 -16.38 6.89 -4.91
C TRP A 201 -16.26 8.36 -4.54
N GLU A 202 -15.59 8.66 -3.43
CA GLU A 202 -15.28 10.03 -3.05
C GLU A 202 -13.85 10.40 -3.48
N GLU A 203 -13.63 11.68 -3.81
CA GLU A 203 -12.31 12.17 -4.21
C GLU A 203 -11.23 11.88 -3.15
N ASP A 204 -11.62 11.87 -1.87
CA ASP A 204 -10.74 11.61 -0.75
C ASP A 204 -10.51 10.11 -0.45
N GLU A 205 -11.05 9.22 -1.28
CA GLU A 205 -10.80 7.77 -1.31
C GLU A 205 -9.83 7.36 -2.42
N ILE A 206 -9.47 8.30 -3.29
CA ILE A 206 -8.54 8.04 -4.39
C ILE A 206 -7.10 8.07 -3.87
N PRO A 207 -6.28 7.03 -4.15
CA PRO A 207 -4.88 7.03 -3.76
C PRO A 207 -4.15 8.16 -4.47
N ARG A 208 -3.41 8.99 -3.73
CA ARG A 208 -2.44 9.94 -4.30
C ARG A 208 -1.05 9.37 -4.39
N GLN A 209 -0.71 8.48 -3.46
CA GLN A 209 0.61 7.85 -3.39
C GLN A 209 0.49 6.52 -2.65
N VAL A 210 1.25 5.53 -3.11
CA VAL A 210 1.34 4.21 -2.47
C VAL A 210 2.80 3.86 -2.19
N ILE A 211 3.04 3.16 -1.10
CA ILE A 211 4.39 2.75 -0.68
C ILE A 211 4.36 1.27 -0.40
N PHE A 212 5.30 0.53 -0.99
CA PHE A 212 5.48 -0.90 -0.77
C PHE A 212 6.81 -1.17 -0.10
N THR A 213 6.81 -2.09 0.86
CA THR A 213 8.03 -2.50 1.56
C THR A 213 8.31 -3.99 1.38
N LYS A 214 9.59 -4.37 1.46
CA LYS A 214 10.05 -5.76 1.33
C LYS A 214 9.58 -6.67 2.47
N SER A 215 9.12 -6.08 3.58
CA SER A 215 8.59 -6.82 4.73
C SER A 215 7.11 -7.22 4.54
N GLY A 216 6.49 -6.84 3.41
CA GLY A 216 5.10 -7.12 3.13
C GLY A 216 4.13 -6.04 3.60
N THR A 217 4.60 -4.85 4.00
CA THR A 217 3.72 -3.71 4.29
C THR A 217 3.44 -2.95 2.99
N TYR A 218 2.20 -2.49 2.81
CA TYR A 218 1.93 -1.37 1.92
C TYR A 218 1.15 -0.28 2.65
N MET A 219 1.35 0.96 2.21
CA MET A 219 0.64 2.13 2.72
C MET A 219 0.00 2.86 1.55
N VAL A 220 -1.23 3.33 1.76
CA VAL A 220 -1.96 4.17 0.83
C VAL A 220 -2.13 5.54 1.46
N LEU A 221 -1.71 6.59 0.75
CA LEU A 221 -2.02 7.96 1.09
C LEU A 221 -3.15 8.42 0.18
N TYR A 222 -4.24 8.94 0.75
CA TYR A 222 -5.41 9.41 0.02
C TYR A 222 -5.45 10.94 -0.09
N GLY A 223 -6.46 11.45 -0.80
CA GLY A 223 -6.72 12.89 -0.95
C GLY A 223 -5.91 13.53 -2.08
N LEU A 224 -6.25 13.18 -3.33
CA LEU A 224 -5.48 13.55 -4.52
C LEU A 224 -5.34 15.06 -4.75
N ASN A 225 -6.42 15.84 -4.52
CA ASN A 225 -6.38 17.30 -4.66
C ASN A 225 -6.63 18.08 -3.36
N ASP A 226 -6.85 17.38 -2.22
CA ASP A 226 -6.97 18.00 -0.90
C ASP A 226 -5.89 17.51 0.07
N TYR A 227 -4.74 18.19 0.03
CA TYR A 227 -3.63 17.97 0.96
C TYR A 227 -3.93 18.46 2.39
N SER A 228 -5.10 19.05 2.66
CA SER A 228 -5.52 19.40 4.02
C SER A 228 -6.27 18.26 4.71
N ASN A 229 -6.88 17.34 3.94
CA ASN A 229 -7.60 16.15 4.40
C ASN A 229 -6.77 14.87 4.18
N ASN A 230 -5.50 14.87 4.60
CA ASN A 230 -4.61 13.72 4.44
C ASN A 230 -5.05 12.58 5.36
N SER A 231 -5.66 11.55 4.79
CA SER A 231 -5.82 10.23 5.41
C SER A 231 -4.81 9.25 4.83
N LEU A 232 -4.56 8.19 5.57
CA LEU A 232 -3.73 7.08 5.13
C LEU A 232 -4.25 5.78 5.71
N ASP A 233 -4.01 4.69 5.01
CA ASP A 233 -4.19 3.35 5.55
C ASP A 233 -2.92 2.50 5.32
N ILE A 234 -2.74 1.49 6.17
CA ILE A 234 -1.65 0.53 6.09
C ILE A 234 -2.22 -0.88 6.10
N SER A 235 -1.64 -1.74 5.28
CA SER A 235 -2.10 -3.10 5.11
C SER A 235 -0.96 -4.02 4.63
N SER A 236 -1.25 -5.29 4.42
CA SER A 236 -0.27 -6.33 4.10
C SER A 236 -0.37 -6.81 2.67
N TRP A 237 0.76 -7.15 2.07
CA TRP A 237 0.85 -7.77 0.74
C TRP A 237 1.84 -8.94 0.74
N ARG A 238 1.60 -9.91 -0.13
CA ARG A 238 2.56 -10.96 -0.49
C ARG A 238 2.44 -11.33 -1.95
N TRP A 239 3.50 -11.90 -2.52
CA TRP A 239 3.39 -12.55 -3.83
C TRP A 239 2.53 -13.80 -3.71
N GLU A 240 1.43 -13.84 -4.46
CA GLU A 240 0.69 -15.09 -4.72
C GLU A 240 1.37 -15.85 -5.87
N ASN A 241 1.75 -15.11 -6.91
CA ASN A 241 2.55 -15.63 -8.01
C ASN A 241 3.45 -14.53 -8.56
N GLU A 242 4.69 -14.51 -8.08
CA GLU A 242 5.66 -13.48 -8.46
C GLU A 242 5.95 -13.47 -9.96
N SER A 243 6.13 -14.64 -10.59
CA SER A 243 6.43 -14.72 -12.04
C SER A 243 5.35 -14.07 -12.92
N LYS A 244 4.10 -14.06 -12.44
CA LYS A 244 2.95 -13.45 -13.12
C LYS A 244 2.61 -12.05 -12.60
N GLY A 245 3.31 -11.57 -11.58
CA GLY A 245 3.01 -10.30 -10.92
C GLY A 245 1.72 -10.31 -10.13
N ILE A 246 1.27 -11.47 -9.65
CA ILE A 246 0.03 -11.58 -8.88
C ILE A 246 0.37 -11.36 -7.40
N ILE A 247 -0.20 -10.31 -6.83
CA ILE A 247 -0.08 -9.95 -5.41
C ILE A 247 -1.38 -10.35 -4.73
N ARG A 248 -1.27 -10.93 -3.54
CA ARG A 248 -2.35 -11.02 -2.57
C ARG A 248 -2.20 -9.87 -1.58
N TYR A 249 -3.23 -9.04 -1.44
CA TYR A 249 -3.31 -8.01 -0.40
C TYR A 249 -4.27 -8.47 0.70
N SER A 250 -4.18 -7.87 1.89
CA SER A 250 -5.19 -8.03 2.92
C SER A 250 -5.30 -6.81 3.83
N TRP A 251 -6.51 -6.27 3.95
CA TRP A 251 -6.81 -5.21 4.89
C TRP A 251 -6.99 -5.68 6.35
N ASP A 252 -6.88 -6.97 6.64
CA ASP A 252 -6.51 -7.46 7.97
C ASP A 252 -5.01 -7.74 8.01
N ILE A 253 -4.29 -7.03 8.89
CA ILE A 253 -2.83 -6.99 8.84
C ILE A 253 -2.26 -8.36 9.21
N GLY A 254 -1.78 -9.08 8.19
CA GLY A 254 -1.13 -10.37 8.32
C GLY A 254 -2.06 -11.57 8.13
N ASP A 255 -3.38 -11.37 8.06
CA ASP A 255 -4.35 -12.41 7.73
C ASP A 255 -4.71 -12.34 6.25
N PHE A 256 -4.23 -13.28 5.45
CA PHE A 256 -4.41 -13.27 3.99
C PHE A 256 -5.56 -14.17 3.52
N ASP A 257 -6.29 -14.78 4.45
CA ASP A 257 -7.37 -15.73 4.18
C ASP A 257 -8.73 -15.15 4.61
N ASP A 258 -8.79 -13.84 4.89
CA ASP A 258 -10.00 -13.12 5.31
C ASP A 258 -10.80 -12.56 4.12
N ASP A 259 -12.03 -12.12 4.41
CA ASP A 259 -12.94 -11.54 3.41
C ASP A 259 -12.48 -10.15 2.91
N ASP A 260 -11.55 -9.48 3.61
CA ASP A 260 -10.95 -8.22 3.17
C ASP A 260 -9.64 -8.42 2.37
N SER A 261 -9.30 -9.67 2.01
CA SER A 261 -8.18 -10.00 1.12
C SER A 261 -8.59 -10.10 -0.35
N GLY A 262 -7.63 -9.86 -1.24
CA GLY A 262 -7.88 -9.95 -2.68
C GLY A 262 -6.62 -10.17 -3.51
N LEU A 263 -6.82 -10.38 -4.81
CA LEU A 263 -5.76 -10.64 -5.76
C LEU A 263 -5.71 -9.54 -6.81
N ILE A 264 -4.55 -8.89 -6.91
CA ILE A 264 -4.28 -7.93 -7.98
C ILE A 264 -3.14 -8.41 -8.85
N THR A 265 -3.06 -7.87 -10.06
CA THR A 265 -1.89 -8.06 -10.92
C THR A 265 -1.12 -6.75 -11.05
N THR A 266 0.20 -6.84 -10.96
CA THR A 266 1.12 -5.71 -11.17
C THR A 266 2.09 -5.97 -12.32
N SER A 267 2.45 -4.90 -13.02
CA SER A 267 3.47 -4.88 -14.05
C SER A 267 4.27 -3.58 -14.01
N PHE A 268 5.49 -3.63 -14.55
CA PHE A 268 6.44 -2.53 -14.50
C PHE A 268 6.96 -2.21 -15.90
N SER A 269 7.12 -0.92 -16.20
CA SER A 269 7.73 -0.46 -17.44
C SER A 269 8.49 0.84 -17.19
N GLY A 270 9.82 0.76 -17.21
CA GLY A 270 10.69 1.83 -16.74
C GLY A 270 10.34 2.23 -15.30
N LYS A 271 10.13 3.53 -15.07
CA LYS A 271 9.72 4.11 -13.79
C LYS A 271 8.21 4.13 -13.56
N ASN A 272 7.47 3.26 -14.24
CA ASN A 272 6.01 3.18 -14.13
C ASN A 272 5.59 1.82 -13.59
N MET A 273 4.57 1.85 -12.75
CA MET A 273 3.87 0.67 -12.24
C MET A 273 2.42 0.71 -12.73
N THR A 274 1.89 -0.45 -13.10
CA THR A 274 0.48 -0.63 -13.41
C THR A 274 -0.07 -1.73 -12.53
N ILE A 275 -1.12 -1.44 -11.76
CA ILE A 275 -1.85 -2.38 -10.91
C ILE A 275 -3.28 -2.48 -11.45
N TRP A 276 -3.81 -3.69 -11.55
CA TRP A 276 -5.23 -3.85 -11.87
C TRP A 276 -5.87 -4.99 -11.11
N GLU A 277 -7.17 -4.83 -10.93
CA GLU A 277 -8.07 -5.80 -10.36
C GLU A 277 -9.29 -5.93 -11.26
N GLU A 278 -9.93 -7.10 -11.20
CA GLU A 278 -11.09 -7.40 -12.01
C GLU A 278 -12.14 -8.11 -11.17
N TYR A 279 -13.36 -7.59 -11.21
CA TYR A 279 -14.50 -8.10 -10.47
C TYR A 279 -15.55 -8.60 -11.43
N SER A 280 -16.32 -9.59 -10.99
CA SER A 280 -17.51 -10.02 -11.72
C SER A 280 -18.56 -10.47 -10.73
N GLU A 281 -19.79 -10.05 -10.99
CA GLU A 281 -20.95 -10.39 -10.17
C GLU A 281 -22.17 -10.63 -11.05
N GLU A 282 -23.15 -11.33 -10.51
CA GLU A 282 -24.45 -11.54 -11.14
C GLU A 282 -25.50 -10.88 -10.25
N GLU A 283 -26.22 -9.90 -10.80
CA GLU A 283 -27.26 -9.15 -10.10
C GLU A 283 -28.47 -9.01 -11.02
N ASP A 284 -29.68 -9.27 -10.51
CA ASP A 284 -30.95 -9.14 -11.24
C ASP A 284 -31.00 -9.86 -12.61
N GLY A 285 -30.21 -10.92 -12.78
CA GLY A 285 -30.11 -11.71 -14.01
C GLY A 285 -29.15 -11.14 -15.07
N ASP A 286 -28.47 -10.03 -14.76
CA ASP A 286 -27.39 -9.47 -15.55
C ASP A 286 -26.03 -9.88 -14.96
N ASN A 287 -25.07 -10.19 -15.83
CA ASN A 287 -23.68 -10.39 -15.46
C ASN A 287 -22.90 -9.08 -15.62
N TYR A 288 -22.40 -8.57 -14.51
CA TYR A 288 -21.54 -7.40 -14.46
C TYR A 288 -20.09 -7.85 -14.34
N ARG A 289 -19.22 -7.23 -15.14
CA ARG A 289 -17.78 -7.39 -15.01
C ARG A 289 -17.13 -6.04 -15.08
N GLU A 290 -16.19 -5.82 -14.18
CA GLU A 290 -15.45 -4.58 -14.09
C GLU A 290 -13.95 -4.84 -14.04
N LYS A 291 -13.17 -3.98 -14.69
CA LYS A 291 -11.73 -3.92 -14.53
C LYS A 291 -11.29 -2.49 -14.22
N ILE A 292 -10.61 -2.33 -13.09
CA ILE A 292 -9.96 -1.10 -12.70
C ILE A 292 -8.46 -1.26 -12.91
N THR A 293 -7.84 -0.31 -13.57
CA THR A 293 -6.39 -0.26 -13.75
C THR A 293 -5.84 1.06 -13.25
N TRP A 294 -4.97 0.99 -12.25
CA TRP A 294 -4.25 2.09 -11.64
C TRP A 294 -2.86 2.22 -12.26
N TYR A 295 -2.48 3.43 -12.62
CA TYR A 295 -1.17 3.72 -13.19
C TYR A 295 -0.42 4.68 -12.27
N PHE A 296 0.85 4.37 -12.04
CA PHE A 296 1.70 5.13 -11.14
C PHE A 296 3.09 5.38 -11.74
N SER A 297 3.72 6.45 -11.28
CA SER A 297 5.10 6.81 -11.56
C SER A 297 5.94 6.79 -10.28
N GLU A 298 7.20 6.37 -10.36
CA GLU A 298 8.13 6.35 -9.21
C GLU A 298 8.29 7.77 -8.64
N ALA A 299 8.09 7.93 -7.33
CA ALA A 299 8.36 9.19 -6.64
C ALA A 299 9.86 9.48 -6.59
N LYS A 300 10.23 10.76 -6.68
CA LYS A 300 11.61 11.23 -6.61
C LYS A 300 11.95 11.74 -5.22
#